data_AF-A0A166GN78-F1
#
_entry.id   AF-A0A166GN78-F1
#
_cell.length_a   1.000
_cell.length_b   1.000
_cell.length_c   1.000
_cell.angle_alpha   90.00
_cell.angle_beta   90.00
_cell.angle_gamma   90.00
#
_symmetry.space_group_name_H-M   'P 1'
#
loop_
_entity.id
_entity.type
_entity.pdbx_description
1 polymer ?
#
loop_
_entity_poly.entity_id
_entity_poly.type
_entity_poly.pdbx_seq_one_letter_code
_entity_poly.pdbx_strand_id
1 'polypeptide(L)'
;RDSAHDAIAKAQSKQAQSYNKGRRIAEFKVGSLGLVNPHSLEWIELKGKGAKLVQRWIGPFEVMERINPKVYHLRMSDKYPGSPVF
;
A
#
# COMPACT_ATOMS: atom_id res chain seq x y z
N ARG A 1 -36.77 -17.77 2.66
CA ARG A 1 -35.64 -17.50 1.73
C ARG A 1 -34.64 -16.53 2.37
N ASP A 2 -35.11 -15.67 3.27
CA ASP A 2 -34.32 -14.62 3.94
C ASP A 2 -33.26 -15.16 4.90
N SER A 3 -33.50 -16.30 5.56
CA SER A 3 -32.56 -16.91 6.51
C SER A 3 -31.19 -17.27 5.90
N ALA A 4 -31.15 -17.62 4.62
CA ALA A 4 -29.89 -17.91 3.92
C ALA A 4 -29.10 -16.63 3.64
N HIS A 5 -29.78 -15.55 3.25
CA HIS A 5 -29.15 -14.25 3.03
C HIS A 5 -28.59 -13.66 4.32
N ASP A 6 -29.35 -13.77 5.42
CA ASP A 6 -28.92 -13.31 6.74
C ASP A 6 -27.71 -14.10 7.25
N ALA A 7 -27.68 -15.41 7.02
CA ALA A 7 -26.55 -16.25 7.38
C ALA A 7 -25.26 -15.85 6.62
N ILE A 8 -25.39 -15.55 5.32
CA ILE A 8 -24.26 -15.09 4.48
C ILE A 8 -23.77 -13.72 4.96
N ALA A 9 -24.67 -12.76 5.21
CA ALA A 9 -24.29 -11.43 5.70
C ALA A 9 -23.57 -11.51 7.05
N LYS A 10 -24.06 -12.36 7.96
CA LYS A 10 -23.42 -12.62 9.26
C LYS A 10 -22.04 -13.26 9.11
N ALA A 11 -21.87 -14.19 8.17
CA ALA A 11 -20.58 -14.79 7.88
C ALA A 11 -19.58 -13.76 7.34
N GLN A 12 -19.99 -12.91 6.40
CA GLN A 12 -19.15 -11.84 5.84
C GLN A 12 -18.70 -10.83 6.91
N SER A 13 -19.62 -10.42 7.79
CA SER A 13 -19.31 -9.52 8.91
C SER A 13 -18.25 -10.14 9.84
N LYS A 14 -18.41 -11.41 10.23
CA LYS A 14 -17.42 -12.13 11.05
C LYS A 14 -16.07 -12.24 10.37
N GLN A 15 -16.03 -12.54 9.07
CA GLN A 15 -14.81 -12.62 8.30
C GLN A 15 -14.09 -11.26 8.27
N ALA A 16 -14.82 -10.18 8.01
CA ALA A 16 -14.26 -8.82 7.99
C ALA A 16 -13.69 -8.42 9.36
N GLN A 17 -14.44 -8.67 10.45
CA GLN A 17 -13.98 -8.40 11.80
C GLN A 17 -12.72 -9.19 12.15
N SER A 18 -12.68 -10.48 11.83
CA SER A 18 -11.51 -11.34 12.08
C SER A 18 -10.29 -10.88 11.28
N TYR A 19 -10.47 -10.57 9.99
CA TYR A 19 -9.39 -10.10 9.11
C TYR A 19 -8.83 -8.74 9.52
N ASN A 20 -9.70 -7.83 9.98
CA ASN A 20 -9.32 -6.49 10.42
C ASN A 20 -8.78 -6.46 11.85
N LYS A 21 -9.03 -7.50 12.66
CA LYS A 21 -8.56 -7.58 14.04
C LYS A 21 -7.03 -7.49 14.07
N GLY A 22 -6.52 -6.44 14.73
CA GLY A 22 -5.08 -6.20 14.88
C GLY A 22 -4.42 -5.47 13.71
N ARG A 23 -5.15 -5.09 12.66
CA ARG A 23 -4.61 -4.24 11.60
C ARG A 23 -4.53 -2.79 12.07
N ARG A 24 -3.35 -2.18 11.92
CA ARG A 24 -3.17 -0.75 12.14
C ARG A 24 -3.58 0.02 10.89
N ILE A 25 -4.42 1.01 11.07
CA ILE A 25 -4.71 1.99 10.02
C ILE A 25 -3.53 2.97 10.04
N ALA A 26 -2.64 2.84 9.06
CA ALA A 26 -1.55 3.79 8.87
C ALA A 26 -2.09 4.94 8.01
N GLU A 27 -2.27 6.11 8.63
CA GLU A 27 -2.63 7.34 7.93
C GLU A 27 -1.41 8.23 7.82
N PHE A 28 -1.07 8.61 6.59
CA PHE A 28 0.02 9.54 6.32
C PHE A 28 -0.58 10.93 6.07
N LYS A 29 -0.04 11.94 6.78
CA LYS A 29 -0.40 13.34 6.55
C LYS A 29 0.34 13.85 5.32
N VAL A 30 -0.26 14.81 4.61
CA VAL A 30 0.46 15.57 3.58
C VAL A 30 1.69 16.24 4.20
N GLY A 31 2.82 16.16 3.52
CA GLY A 31 4.14 16.60 4.01
C GLY A 31 4.89 15.57 4.87
N SER A 32 4.29 14.42 5.20
CA SER A 32 5.02 13.34 5.88
C SER A 32 5.92 12.58 4.90
N LEU A 33 7.01 12.00 5.42
CA LEU A 33 7.95 11.18 4.65
C LEU A 33 7.59 9.69 4.82
N GLY A 34 7.36 9.01 3.70
CA GLY A 34 7.04 7.59 3.65
C GLY A 34 8.08 6.79 2.85
N LEU A 35 8.32 5.54 3.25
CA LEU A 35 9.12 4.59 2.48
C LEU A 35 8.21 3.79 1.55
N VAL A 36 8.66 3.56 0.32
CA VAL A 36 7.93 2.77 -0.67
C VAL A 36 8.55 1.39 -0.81
N ASN A 37 7.72 0.35 -0.94
CA ASN A 37 8.19 -0.99 -1.27
C ASN A 37 8.18 -1.18 -2.80
N PRO A 38 9.35 -1.35 -3.44
CA PRO A 38 9.44 -1.47 -4.89
C PRO A 38 8.97 -2.83 -5.41
N HIS A 39 8.73 -3.84 -4.57
CA HIS A 39 8.37 -5.20 -5.03
C HIS A 39 7.12 -5.28 -5.94
N SER A 40 6.26 -4.27 -5.94
CA SER A 40 5.08 -4.22 -6.81
C SER A 40 5.32 -3.53 -8.16
N LEU A 41 6.49 -2.90 -8.34
CA LEU A 41 6.80 -2.10 -9.51
C LEU A 41 8.18 -2.48 -10.04
N GLU A 42 8.32 -2.67 -11.35
CA GLU A 42 9.57 -3.05 -11.99
C GLU A 42 10.58 -1.88 -12.02
N TRP A 43 11.28 -1.63 -10.91
CA TRP A 43 12.17 -0.48 -10.79
C TRP A 43 13.56 -0.78 -11.32
N ILE A 44 14.19 0.22 -11.95
CA ILE A 44 15.50 0.11 -12.60
C ILE A 44 16.59 -0.36 -11.62
N GLU A 45 16.50 -0.04 -10.33
CA GLU A 45 17.48 -0.49 -9.32
C GLU A 45 17.50 -2.03 -9.12
N LEU A 46 16.50 -2.75 -9.64
CA LEU A 46 16.45 -4.22 -9.70
C LEU A 46 17.16 -4.80 -10.95
N LYS A 47 17.47 -3.98 -11.97
CA LYS A 47 18.14 -4.48 -13.19
C LYS A 47 19.59 -4.88 -12.88
N GLY A 48 19.86 -6.18 -12.89
CA GLY A 48 21.21 -6.75 -12.80
C GLY A 48 21.67 -7.14 -11.38
N LYS A 49 20.92 -6.82 -10.32
CA LYS A 49 21.17 -7.33 -8.96
C LYS A 49 20.13 -8.39 -8.62
N GLY A 50 20.58 -9.55 -8.13
CA GLY A 50 19.65 -10.59 -7.67
C GLY A 50 18.69 -10.03 -6.61
N ALA A 51 17.39 -10.35 -6.72
CA ALA A 51 16.33 -9.80 -5.88
C ALA A 51 16.57 -9.90 -4.36
N LYS A 52 17.44 -10.83 -3.93
CA LYS A 52 17.85 -11.04 -2.54
C LYS A 52 18.77 -9.96 -1.96
N LEU A 53 19.46 -9.19 -2.81
CA LEU A 53 20.42 -8.15 -2.41
C LEU A 53 19.89 -6.73 -2.67
N VAL A 54 18.65 -6.59 -3.11
CA VAL A 54 18.03 -5.29 -3.35
C VAL A 54 17.35 -4.81 -2.08
N GLN A 55 17.39 -3.50 -1.85
CA GLN A 55 16.79 -2.87 -0.68
C GLN A 55 15.27 -3.07 -0.70
N ARG A 56 14.70 -3.56 0.41
CA ARG A 56 13.26 -3.84 0.54
C ARG A 56 12.39 -2.58 0.54
N TRP A 57 12.93 -1.47 0.99
CA TRP A 57 12.24 -0.19 1.12
C TRP A 57 13.11 0.92 0.56
N ILE A 58 12.59 1.69 -0.37
CA ILE A 58 13.30 2.79 -0.99
C ILE A 58 12.80 4.11 -0.42
N GLY A 59 13.74 5.07 -0.33
CA GLY A 59 13.54 6.52 -0.22
C GLY A 59 12.53 7.05 0.80
N PRO A 60 12.86 8.07 1.60
CA PRO A 60 11.82 8.89 2.18
C PRO A 60 11.22 9.78 1.08
N PHE A 61 10.01 9.46 0.63
CA PHE A 61 9.25 10.28 -0.31
C PHE A 61 8.23 11.12 0.43
N GLU A 62 8.11 12.39 0.04
CA GLU A 62 7.12 13.29 0.61
C GLU A 62 5.73 12.96 0.05
N VAL A 63 4.76 12.80 0.95
CA VAL A 63 3.34 12.66 0.58
C VAL A 63 2.81 14.03 0.17
N MET A 64 2.52 14.20 -1.12
CA MET A 64 1.94 15.43 -1.65
C MET A 64 0.43 15.49 -1.47
N GLU A 65 -0.26 14.37 -1.66
CA GLU A 65 -1.72 14.31 -1.62
C GLU A 65 -2.20 12.94 -1.15
N ARG A 66 -3.35 12.89 -0.48
CA ARG A 66 -4.07 11.67 -0.15
C ARG A 66 -5.26 11.53 -1.10
N ILE A 67 -5.13 10.66 -2.11
CA ILE A 67 -6.19 10.41 -3.10
C ILE A 67 -7.30 9.56 -2.47
N ASN A 68 -6.93 8.51 -1.74
CA ASN A 68 -7.86 7.63 -1.02
C ASN A 68 -7.33 7.34 0.38
N PRO A 69 -8.13 6.75 1.29
CA PRO A 69 -7.67 6.36 2.61
C PRO A 69 -6.41 5.49 2.63
N LYS A 70 -6.14 4.77 1.54
CA LYS A 70 -5.01 3.86 1.33
C LYS A 70 -4.06 4.27 0.20
N VAL A 71 -4.39 5.29 -0.59
CA VAL A 71 -3.65 5.68 -1.81
C VAL A 71 -3.20 7.14 -1.70
N TYR A 72 -1.92 7.37 -1.94
CA TYR A 72 -1.21 8.62 -1.75
C TYR A 72 -0.40 8.97 -3.00
N HIS A 73 -0.33 10.26 -3.31
CA HIS A 73 0.56 10.78 -4.34
C HIS A 73 1.88 11.22 -3.69
N LEU A 74 3.00 10.71 -4.18
CA LEU A 74 4.33 10.94 -3.63
C LEU A 74 5.16 11.84 -4.54
N ARG A 75 5.99 12.70 -3.94
CA ARG A 75 7.00 13.47 -4.67
C ARG A 75 8.18 12.55 -5.00
N MET A 76 8.25 12.09 -6.25
CA MET A 76 9.34 11.23 -6.73
C MET A 76 10.17 11.97 -7.78
N SER A 77 11.47 11.68 -7.81
CA SER A 77 12.41 12.22 -8.80
C SER A 77 12.37 11.38 -10.08
N ASP A 78 12.74 11.97 -11.21
CA ASP A 78 12.87 11.33 -12.53
C ASP A 78 13.79 10.09 -12.55
N LYS A 79 14.61 9.90 -11.50
CA LYS A 79 15.40 8.69 -11.27
C LYS A 79 14.53 7.42 -11.17
N TYR A 80 13.26 7.58 -10.81
CA TYR A 80 12.34 6.49 -10.52
C TYR A 80 11.22 6.41 -11.56
N PRO A 81 11.43 5.72 -12.70
CA PRO A 81 10.38 5.56 -13.70
C PRO A 81 9.28 4.65 -13.14
N GLY A 82 8.09 5.22 -12.98
CA GLY A 82 6.93 4.55 -12.41
C GLY A 82 5.83 5.56 -12.09
N SER A 83 4.68 5.07 -11.65
CA SER A 83 3.62 5.94 -11.15
C SER A 83 4.04 6.55 -9.81
N PRO A 84 3.84 7.86 -9.57
CA PRO A 84 4.04 8.48 -8.26
C PRO A 84 2.88 8.19 -7.27
N VAL A 85 1.92 7.35 -7.64
CA VAL A 85 0.70 7.05 -6.86
C VAL A 85 0.78 5.66 -6.23
N PHE A 86 0.60 5.59 -4.90
CA PHE A 86 0.78 4.40 -4.06
C PHE A 86 -0.31 4.21 -3.02
#